data_AF-A0A7X8K448-F1
#
_entry.id   AF-A0A7X8K448-F1
#
_cell.length_a   1.000
_cell.length_b   1.000
_cell.length_c   1.000
_cell.angle_alpha   90.00
_cell.angle_beta   90.00
_cell.angle_gamma   90.00
#
_symmetry.space_group_name_H-M   'P 1'
#
loop_
_entity.id
_entity.type
_entity.pdbx_description
1 polymer ?
#
loop_
_entity_poly.entity_id
_entity_poly.type
_entity_poly.pdbx_seq_one_letter_code
_entity_poly.pdbx_strand_id
1 'polypeptide(L)' 'VPACTWAVFPNEGPFPATLQNTMARTYSEWLPSSDYEVIDAPSFSFTKMDEHKKDYAYSEIWLPVRKK' A
#
# COMPACT_ATOMS: atom_id res chain seq x y z
N VAL A 1 -0.28 17.18 -6.42
CA VAL A 1 -0.89 16.00 -7.09
C VAL A 1 -2.37 16.31 -7.30
N PRO A 2 -2.91 16.18 -8.52
CA PRO A 2 -4.35 16.35 -8.76
C PRO A 2 -5.19 15.37 -7.92
N ALA A 3 -6.45 15.70 -7.65
CA ALA A 3 -7.33 14.80 -6.92
C ALA A 3 -7.60 13.52 -7.72
N CYS A 4 -7.52 12.37 -7.07
CA CYS A 4 -7.82 11.05 -7.64
C CYS A 4 -8.35 10.09 -6.55
N THR A 5 -8.79 8.91 -6.96
CA THR A 5 -9.21 7.83 -6.06
C THR A 5 -8.00 7.00 -5.64
N TRP A 6 -7.97 6.57 -4.38
CA TRP A 6 -6.86 5.81 -3.81
C TRP A 6 -7.35 4.45 -3.31
N ALA A 7 -6.62 3.39 -3.66
CA ALA A 7 -6.68 2.12 -2.95
C ALA A 7 -5.60 2.16 -1.85
N VAL A 8 -6.03 1.96 -0.61
CA VAL A 8 -5.16 2.04 0.58
C VAL A 8 -5.05 0.68 1.24
N PHE A 9 -3.83 0.20 1.42
CA PHE A 9 -3.54 -1.11 2.01
C PHE A 9 -2.77 -0.96 3.33
N PRO A 10 -3.49 -0.86 4.47
CA PRO A 10 -2.86 -0.79 5.78
C PRO A 10 -2.22 -2.15 6.13
N ASN A 11 -1.08 -2.10 6.79
CA ASN A 11 -0.37 -3.26 7.28
C ASN A 11 0.41 -2.92 8.56
N GLU A 12 0.59 -3.92 9.41
CA GLU A 12 1.33 -3.78 10.66
C GLU A 12 2.13 -5.06 10.91
N GLY A 13 3.41 -4.93 11.22
CA GLY A 13 4.27 -6.08 11.39
C GLY A 13 5.76 -5.77 11.38
N PRO A 14 6.61 -6.82 11.27
CA PRO A 14 8.04 -6.67 11.07
C PRO A 14 8.37 -5.81 9.84
N PHE A 15 9.15 -4.76 10.03
CA PHE A 15 9.55 -3.83 8.98
C PHE A 15 10.97 -4.15 8.48
N PRO A 16 11.23 -4.14 7.15
CA PRO A 16 10.33 -3.76 6.06
C PRO A 16 9.52 -4.91 5.45
N ALA A 17 9.66 -6.14 5.97
CA ALA A 17 9.14 -7.35 5.35
C ALA A 17 7.61 -7.31 5.13
N THR A 18 6.84 -6.87 6.14
CA THR A 18 5.38 -6.79 6.04
C THR A 18 4.95 -5.82 4.94
N LEU A 19 5.57 -4.64 4.87
CA LEU A 19 5.26 -3.64 3.83
C LEU A 19 5.56 -4.19 2.42
N GLN A 20 6.72 -4.81 2.23
CA GLN A 20 7.13 -5.38 0.95
C GLN A 20 6.21 -6.52 0.51
N ASN A 21 5.81 -7.40 1.44
CA ASN A 21 4.88 -8.48 1.17
C ASN A 21 3.50 -7.94 0.82
N THR A 22 2.99 -6.93 1.54
CA THR A 22 1.73 -6.28 1.18
C THR A 22 1.80 -5.66 -0.21
N MET A 23 2.90 -4.98 -0.56
CA MET A 23 3.09 -4.43 -1.91
C MET A 23 3.02 -5.51 -2.98
N ALA A 24 3.76 -6.62 -2.80
CA ALA A 24 3.76 -7.72 -3.75
C ALA A 24 2.34 -8.28 -3.95
N ARG A 25 1.63 -8.55 -2.86
CA ARG A 25 0.25 -9.09 -2.89
C ARG A 25 -0.76 -8.10 -3.46
N THR A 26 -0.60 -6.81 -3.23
CA THR A 26 -1.43 -5.79 -3.86
C THR A 26 -1.33 -5.88 -5.39
N TYR A 27 -0.14 -6.02 -5.96
CA TYR A 27 0.06 -6.13 -7.40
C TYR A 27 -0.23 -7.53 -7.98
N SER A 28 0.02 -8.60 -7.24
CA SER A 28 -0.12 -9.98 -7.74
C SER A 28 -1.49 -10.61 -7.47
N GLU A 29 -2.17 -10.22 -6.41
CA GLU A 29 -3.46 -10.82 -5.98
C GLU A 29 -4.61 -9.83 -6.14
N TRP A 30 -4.52 -8.66 -5.50
CA TRP A 30 -5.63 -7.71 -5.47
C TRP A 30 -5.85 -7.02 -6.81
N LEU A 31 -4.81 -6.47 -7.42
CA LEU A 31 -4.95 -5.69 -8.66
C LEU A 31 -5.57 -6.51 -9.81
N PRO A 32 -5.16 -7.77 -10.08
CA PRO A 32 -5.76 -8.60 -11.12
C PRO A 32 -7.22 -8.98 -10.83
N SER A 33 -7.59 -9.15 -9.56
CA SER A 33 -8.94 -9.57 -9.14
C SER A 33 -9.90 -8.40 -8.87
N SER A 34 -9.39 -7.19 -8.73
CA SER A 34 -10.19 -5.99 -8.47
C SER A 34 -10.85 -5.42 -9.73
N ASP A 35 -11.91 -4.64 -9.56
CA ASP A 35 -12.53 -3.82 -10.62
C ASP A 35 -11.81 -2.47 -10.81
N TYR A 36 -10.55 -2.36 -10.38
CA TYR A 36 -9.76 -1.14 -10.43
C TYR A 36 -8.51 -1.33 -11.29
N GLU A 37 -8.08 -0.25 -11.93
CA GLU A 37 -6.79 -0.16 -12.60
C GLU A 37 -5.95 0.99 -12.03
N VAL A 38 -4.63 0.81 -12.03
CA VAL A 38 -3.68 1.84 -11.61
C VAL A 38 -3.59 2.93 -12.67
N ILE A 39 -3.66 4.19 -12.27
CA ILE A 39 -3.51 5.33 -13.16
C ILE A 39 -2.08 5.86 -13.14
N ASP A 40 -1.70 6.61 -14.17
CA ASP A 40 -0.41 7.29 -14.26
C ASP A 40 -0.34 8.49 -13.29
N ALA A 41 -0.15 8.18 -12.02
CA ALA A 41 0.09 9.11 -10.94
C ALA A 41 1.04 8.47 -9.91
N PRO A 42 1.77 9.28 -9.13
CA PRO A 42 2.68 8.75 -8.13
C PRO A 42 1.96 7.92 -7.07
N SER A 43 2.41 6.69 -6.85
CA SER A 43 2.11 5.94 -5.64
C SER A 43 3.08 6.33 -4.52
N PHE A 44 2.65 6.13 -3.27
CA PHE A 44 3.51 6.36 -2.12
C PHE A 44 3.19 5.38 -0.99
N SER A 45 4.07 5.36 0.01
CA SER A 45 3.82 4.63 1.25
C SER A 45 4.03 5.56 2.44
N PHE A 46 3.23 5.34 3.48
CA PHE A 46 3.39 5.98 4.77
C PHE A 46 3.85 4.91 5.77
N THR A 47 4.79 5.24 6.64
CA THR A 47 5.29 4.33 7.67
C THR A 47 5.45 5.08 9.00
N LYS A 48 4.93 4.48 10.07
CA LYS A 48 5.12 4.89 11.45
C LYS A 48 5.76 3.74 12.23
N MET A 49 6.99 3.93 12.67
CA MET A 49 7.69 2.96 13.52
C MET A 49 7.00 2.84 14.88
N ASP A 50 6.95 1.63 15.42
CA ASP A 50 6.44 1.37 16.76
C ASP A 50 7.47 1.84 17.81
N GLU A 51 7.02 2.62 18.80
CA GLU A 51 7.88 3.20 19.84
C GLU A 51 8.29 2.18 20.91
N HIS A 52 7.57 1.07 21.02
CA HIS A 52 7.73 0.05 22.05
C HIS A 52 8.25 -1.28 21.50
N LYS A 53 8.04 -1.57 20.21
CA LYS A 53 8.50 -2.78 19.54
C LYS A 53 9.56 -2.45 18.50
N LYS A 54 10.77 -2.94 18.77
CA LYS A 54 11.88 -2.84 17.81
C LYS A 54 11.50 -3.54 16.49
N ASP A 55 11.89 -2.91 15.38
CA ASP A 55 11.73 -3.44 14.02
C ASP A 55 10.27 -3.72 13.63
N TYR A 56 9.31 -3.08 14.29
CA TYR A 56 7.88 -3.13 13.98
C TYR A 56 7.40 -1.77 13.48
N ALA A 57 6.48 -1.78 12.53
CA ALA A 57 5.87 -0.55 12.04
C ALA A 57 4.44 -0.77 11.58
N TYR A 58 3.63 0.27 11.73
CA TYR A 58 2.41 0.45 10.96
C TYR A 58 2.77 1.12 9.63
N SER A 59 2.26 0.62 8.52
CA SER A 59 2.46 1.21 7.20
C SER A 59 1.21 1.14 6.34
N GLU A 60 1.14 2.02 5.35
CA GLU A 60 0.08 2.02 4.35
C GLU A 60 0.71 2.14 2.96
N ILE A 61 0.15 1.41 2.00
CA ILE A 61 0.46 1.58 0.58
C ILE A 61 -0.70 2.32 -0.06
N TRP A 62 -0.39 3.41 -0.76
CA TRP A 62 -1.36 4.26 -1.44
C TRP A 62 -1.16 4.14 -2.94
N LEU A 63 -2.10 3.46 -3.61
CA LEU A 63 -2.12 3.31 -5.07
C LEU A 63 -3.21 4.20 -5.68
N PRO A 64 -2.87 5.07 -6.64
CA PRO A 64 -3.87 5.84 -7.36
C PRO A 64 -4.58 4.93 -8.36
N VAL A 65 -5.91 4.92 -8.30
CA VAL A 65 -6.74 4.00 -9.09
C VAL A 65 -7.94 4.69 -9.72
N ARG A 66 -8.52 4.05 -10.73
CA ARG A 66 -9.87 4.31 -11.22
C ARG A 66 -10.62 2.99 -11.43
N LYS A 67 -11.96 3.03 -11.47
CA LYS A 67 -12.73 1.85 -11.86
C LYS A 67 -12.44 1.52 -13.33
N LYS A 68 -12.34 0.22 -13.61
CA LYS A 68 -12.32 -0.32 -14.98
C LYS A 68 -13.61 0.02 -15.71
#